data_AF-A0A2M8NTU0-F1
#
_entry.id   AF-A0A2M8NTU0-F1
#
_cell.length_a   1.000
_cell.length_b   1.000
_cell.length_c   1.000
_cell.angle_alpha   90.00
_cell.angle_beta   90.00
_cell.angle_gamma   90.00
#
_symmetry.space_group_name_H-M   'P 1'
#
loop_
_entity.id
_entity.type
_entity.pdbx_description
1 polymer ?
#
loop_
_entity_poly.entity_id
_entity_poly.type
_entity_poly.pdbx_seq_one_letter_code
_entity_poly.pdbx_strand_id
1 'polypeptide(L)'
;LMVLMGFSNFMVVVVLISVAVISVGFPIILSLAGTIYGLASALNISGAIMNERLQGRYLILGVTPSGFLGASWALSSISVQNSQVLRQLRNGLGGIYGIIALIMLLPFIVTTFLYVASNNTPHIYMLWSVLIVGFSFLLFCLVDFFQSACVGSLVGIIAAHHNKTRGQTQNSVVANFLALQFGTYIAAGFICLLIIPGLFSLINYPITPFYGYICVTVVYALREILIIILWHGLAITVDDDVDQLNRLTRIRIRDRSWTGHMARRLLRLLWRNPMD
;
A
#
# COMPACT_ATOMS: atom_id res chain seq x y z
N LEU A 1 -46.17 6.75 -20.09
CA LEU A 1 -44.92 7.55 -20.25
C LEU A 1 -44.49 8.23 -18.95
N MET A 2 -45.36 9.03 -18.31
CA MET A 2 -45.04 9.73 -17.05
C MET A 2 -44.60 8.80 -15.89
N VAL A 3 -45.28 7.65 -15.69
CA VAL A 3 -44.91 6.68 -14.66
C VAL A 3 -43.52 6.06 -14.89
N LEU A 4 -43.18 5.77 -16.15
CA LEU A 4 -41.86 5.27 -16.55
C LEU A 4 -40.75 6.31 -16.31
N MET A 5 -41.03 7.59 -16.60
CA MET A 5 -40.08 8.68 -16.33
C MET A 5 -39.87 8.90 -14.82
N GLY A 6 -40.94 8.85 -14.02
CA GLY A 6 -40.86 8.97 -12.56
C GLY A 6 -40.05 7.83 -11.92
N PHE A 7 -40.29 6.59 -12.36
CA PHE A 7 -39.58 5.42 -11.87
C PHE A 7 -38.08 5.47 -12.21
N SER A 8 -37.71 5.89 -13.42
CA SER A 8 -36.31 6.06 -13.83
C SER A 8 -35.58 7.08 -12.96
N ASN A 9 -36.18 8.24 -12.69
CA ASN A 9 -35.56 9.27 -11.87
C ASN A 9 -35.38 8.81 -10.41
N PHE A 10 -36.36 8.10 -9.85
CA PHE A 10 -36.25 7.54 -8.51
C PHE A 10 -35.09 6.54 -8.41
N MET A 11 -34.96 5.62 -9.37
CA MET A 11 -33.87 4.65 -9.39
C MET A 11 -32.49 5.32 -9.50
N VAL A 12 -32.36 6.38 -10.31
CA VAL A 12 -31.11 7.14 -10.43
C VAL A 12 -30.73 7.82 -9.11
N VAL A 13 -31.70 8.42 -8.41
CA VAL A 13 -31.46 9.05 -7.11
C VAL A 13 -31.04 8.03 -6.06
N VAL A 14 -31.70 6.88 -5.99
CA VAL A 14 -31.36 5.80 -5.05
C VAL A 14 -29.94 5.27 -5.30
N VAL A 15 -29.57 5.06 -6.57
CA VAL A 15 -28.22 4.63 -6.96
C VAL A 15 -27.21 5.72 -6.61
N LEU A 16 -27.48 6.99 -6.90
CA LEU A 16 -26.59 8.10 -6.55
C LEU A 16 -26.34 8.20 -5.04
N ILE A 17 -27.40 8.08 -4.22
CA ILE A 17 -27.26 8.13 -2.76
C ILE A 17 -26.45 6.94 -2.26
N SER A 18 -26.74 5.74 -2.78
CA SER A 18 -26.03 4.52 -2.40
C SER A 18 -24.55 4.59 -2.77
N VAL A 19 -24.25 5.04 -4.00
CA VAL A 19 -22.87 5.24 -4.45
C VAL A 19 -22.19 6.33 -3.64
N ALA A 20 -22.84 7.45 -3.34
CA ALA A 20 -22.28 8.54 -2.54
C ALA A 20 -21.95 8.11 -1.11
N VAL A 21 -22.86 7.38 -0.44
CA VAL A 21 -22.64 6.84 0.91
C VAL A 21 -21.47 5.85 0.90
N ILE A 22 -21.44 4.96 -0.09
CA ILE A 22 -20.35 3.99 -0.25
C ILE A 22 -19.03 4.71 -0.58
N SER A 23 -19.06 5.74 -1.42
CA SER A 23 -17.86 6.44 -1.91
C SER A 23 -17.30 7.48 -0.95
N VAL A 24 -17.96 7.78 0.16
CA VAL A 24 -17.44 8.71 1.19
C VAL A 24 -17.10 7.96 2.49
N GLY A 25 -18.01 7.12 2.98
CA GLY A 25 -17.87 6.48 4.30
C GLY A 25 -16.87 5.32 4.31
N PHE A 26 -17.01 4.37 3.39
CA PHE A 26 -16.15 3.19 3.32
C PHE A 26 -14.68 3.50 3.07
N PRO A 27 -14.32 4.44 2.18
CA PRO A 27 -12.97 4.93 1.98
C PRO A 27 -12.13 5.16 3.23
N ILE A 28 -12.69 5.92 4.16
CA ILE A 28 -12.01 6.34 5.37
C ILE A 28 -11.75 5.11 6.23
N ILE A 29 -12.76 4.25 6.36
CA ILE A 29 -12.65 2.99 7.11
C ILE A 29 -11.60 2.07 6.49
N LEU A 30 -11.57 1.94 5.16
CA LEU A 30 -10.64 1.06 4.46
C LEU A 30 -9.20 1.57 4.52
N SER A 31 -8.98 2.88 4.38
CA SER A 31 -7.64 3.48 4.52
C SER A 31 -7.13 3.41 5.97
N LEU A 32 -8.01 3.62 6.96
CA LEU A 32 -7.70 3.39 8.36
C LEU A 32 -7.34 1.92 8.62
N ALA A 33 -8.07 0.98 8.00
CA ALA A 33 -7.77 -0.45 8.12
C ALA A 33 -6.39 -0.80 7.54
N GLY A 34 -5.99 -0.20 6.40
CA GLY A 34 -4.64 -0.33 5.85
C GLY A 34 -3.56 0.19 6.79
N THR A 35 -3.80 1.34 7.42
CA THR A 35 -2.90 1.94 8.42
C THR A 35 -2.76 1.05 9.66
N ILE A 36 -3.87 0.55 10.20
CA ILE A 36 -3.89 -0.37 11.34
C ILE A 36 -3.15 -1.67 11.00
N TYR A 37 -3.38 -2.23 9.80
CA TYR A 37 -2.72 -3.44 9.35
C TYR A 37 -1.20 -3.25 9.21
N GLY A 38 -0.77 -2.16 8.57
CA GLY A 38 0.66 -1.83 8.42
C GLY A 38 1.34 -1.65 9.78
N LEU A 39 0.70 -0.93 10.71
CA LEU A 39 1.23 -0.71 12.05
C LEU A 39 1.31 -2.00 12.87
N ALA A 40 0.25 -2.81 12.86
CA ALA A 40 0.22 -4.10 13.55
C ALA A 40 1.29 -5.05 12.99
N SER A 41 1.49 -5.05 11.67
CA SER A 41 2.56 -5.80 11.02
C SER A 41 3.93 -5.31 11.48
N ALA A 42 4.16 -4.00 11.49
CA ALA A 42 5.41 -3.40 11.94
C ALA A 42 5.77 -3.80 13.37
N LEU A 43 4.81 -3.72 14.30
CA LEU A 43 4.99 -4.07 15.72
C LEU A 43 5.26 -5.57 15.93
N ASN A 44 4.55 -6.43 15.21
CA ASN A 44 4.74 -7.88 15.30
C ASN A 44 6.11 -8.29 14.75
N ILE A 45 6.53 -7.72 13.62
CA ILE A 45 7.82 -8.00 13.00
C ILE A 45 8.95 -7.48 13.89
N SER A 46 8.87 -6.23 14.35
CA SER A 46 9.91 -5.65 15.21
C SER A 46 10.03 -6.41 16.53
N GLY A 47 8.90 -6.83 17.11
CA GLY A 47 8.87 -7.64 18.33
C GLY A 47 9.50 -9.02 18.15
N ALA A 48 9.21 -9.70 17.04
CA ALA A 48 9.80 -11.00 16.74
C ALA A 48 11.33 -10.92 16.58
N ILE A 49 11.81 -9.95 15.79
CA ILE A 49 13.26 -9.74 15.59
C ILE A 49 13.95 -9.38 16.91
N MET A 50 13.35 -8.48 17.70
CA MET A 50 13.90 -8.09 19.00
C MET A 50 14.00 -9.27 19.97
N ASN A 51 13.00 -10.15 20.01
CA ASN A 51 13.02 -11.33 20.87
C ASN A 51 14.16 -12.29 20.48
N GLU A 52 14.35 -12.56 19.19
CA GLU A 52 15.46 -13.39 18.70
C GLU A 52 16.83 -12.74 18.95
N ARG A 53 16.91 -11.41 18.89
CA ARG A 53 18.13 -10.64 19.20
C ARG A 53 18.48 -10.74 20.69
N LEU A 54 17.50 -10.55 21.58
CA LEU A 54 17.69 -10.65 23.03
C LEU A 54 18.10 -12.07 23.46
N GLN A 55 17.66 -13.10 22.74
CA GLN A 55 18.07 -14.49 22.98
C GLN A 55 19.43 -14.84 22.37
N GLY A 56 20.09 -13.92 21.65
CA GLY A 56 21.35 -14.16 20.95
C GLY A 56 21.24 -15.09 19.72
N ARG A 57 20.04 -15.58 19.40
CA ARG A 57 19.77 -16.47 18.25
C ARG A 57 19.87 -15.75 16.92
N TYR A 58 19.56 -14.46 16.90
CA TYR A 58 19.65 -13.64 15.69
C TYR A 58 21.04 -13.64 15.06
N LEU A 59 22.10 -13.64 15.88
CA LEU A 59 23.47 -13.68 15.39
C LEU A 59 23.78 -15.00 14.68
N ILE A 60 23.25 -16.12 15.19
CA ILE A 60 23.40 -17.45 14.57
C ILE A 60 22.68 -17.48 13.22
N LEU A 61 21.47 -16.92 13.15
CA LEU A 61 20.71 -16.80 11.89
C LEU A 61 21.44 -15.93 10.86
N GLY A 62 22.18 -14.91 11.30
CA GLY A 62 22.99 -14.06 10.43
C GLY A 62 24.16 -14.76 9.74
N VAL A 63 24.67 -15.87 10.30
CA VAL A 63 25.76 -16.68 9.71
C VAL A 63 25.25 -17.60 8.59
N THR A 64 23.94 -17.72 8.40
CA THR A 64 23.38 -18.51 7.29
C THR A 64 23.79 -17.94 5.93
N PRO A 65 23.80 -18.75 4.85
CA PRO A 65 24.23 -18.30 3.52
C PRO A 65 23.45 -17.08 2.97
N SER A 66 22.24 -16.86 3.49
CA SER A 66 21.39 -15.72 3.14
C SER A 66 21.72 -14.43 3.89
N GLY A 67 22.60 -14.48 4.89
CA GLY A 67 23.00 -13.34 5.72
C GLY A 67 21.89 -12.82 6.64
N PHE A 68 22.17 -11.69 7.30
CA PHE A 68 21.22 -11.02 8.19
C PHE A 68 19.92 -10.60 7.48
N LEU A 69 20.00 -10.08 6.25
CA LEU A 69 18.82 -9.66 5.50
C LEU A 69 17.86 -10.82 5.23
N GLY A 70 18.38 -12.00 4.87
CA GLY A 70 17.58 -13.20 4.71
C GLY A 70 16.96 -13.67 6.02
N ALA A 71 17.69 -13.59 7.12
CA ALA A 71 17.18 -13.90 8.45
C ALA A 71 16.05 -12.93 8.87
N SER A 72 16.21 -11.62 8.67
CA SER A 72 15.16 -10.63 8.98
C SER A 72 13.91 -10.87 8.14
N TRP A 73 14.08 -11.18 6.85
CA TRP A 73 12.97 -11.44 5.93
C TRP A 73 12.23 -12.76 6.26
N ALA A 74 12.97 -13.80 6.66
CA ALA A 74 12.37 -15.04 7.14
C ALA A 74 11.58 -14.82 8.44
N LEU A 75 12.15 -14.11 9.42
CA LEU A 75 11.48 -13.80 10.67
C LEU A 75 10.25 -12.91 10.46
N SER A 76 10.31 -11.93 9.56
CA SER A 76 9.17 -11.09 9.24
C SER A 76 8.04 -11.92 8.59
N SER A 77 8.38 -12.80 7.64
CA SER A 77 7.42 -13.68 6.98
C SER A 77 6.74 -14.63 7.98
N ILE A 78 7.51 -15.26 8.87
CA ILE A 78 6.98 -16.15 9.91
C ILE A 78 6.09 -15.36 10.88
N SER A 79 6.50 -14.16 11.29
CA SER A 79 5.72 -13.29 12.20
C SER A 79 4.37 -12.92 11.59
N VAL A 80 4.33 -12.56 10.30
CA VAL A 80 3.10 -12.23 9.59
C VAL A 80 2.19 -13.45 9.43
N GLN A 81 2.75 -14.62 9.11
CA GLN A 81 1.98 -15.86 8.92
C GLN A 81 1.38 -16.39 10.23
N ASN A 82 2.11 -16.29 11.33
CA ASN A 82 1.67 -16.77 12.64
C ASN A 82 0.71 -15.82 13.35
N SER A 83 0.63 -14.57 12.93
CA SER A 83 -0.27 -13.59 13.54
C SER A 83 -1.74 -13.83 13.14
N GLN A 84 -2.52 -14.37 14.08
CA GLN A 84 -3.96 -14.57 13.90
C GLN A 84 -4.70 -13.26 13.60
N VAL A 85 -4.28 -12.16 14.23
CA VAL A 85 -4.90 -10.82 14.04
C VAL A 85 -4.71 -10.34 12.61
N LEU A 86 -3.49 -10.43 12.06
CA LEU A 86 -3.22 -10.05 10.67
C LEU A 86 -3.98 -10.96 9.70
N ARG A 87 -4.07 -12.25 9.98
CA ARG A 87 -4.86 -13.18 9.16
C ARG A 87 -6.35 -12.84 9.16
N GLN A 88 -6.92 -12.54 10.33
CA GLN A 88 -8.33 -12.13 10.46
C GLN A 88 -8.60 -10.80 9.73
N LEU A 89 -7.74 -9.79 9.91
CA LEU A 89 -7.85 -8.52 9.20
C LEU A 89 -7.78 -8.69 7.69
N ARG A 90 -6.79 -9.46 7.18
CA ARG A 90 -6.65 -9.70 5.74
C ARG A 90 -7.86 -10.42 5.16
N ASN A 91 -8.35 -11.46 5.83
CA ASN A 91 -9.51 -12.23 5.36
C ASN A 91 -10.81 -11.40 5.42
N GLY A 92 -11.00 -10.64 6.50
CA GLY A 92 -12.15 -9.75 6.65
C GLY A 92 -12.17 -8.65 5.60
N LEU A 93 -11.04 -7.97 5.40
CA LEU A 93 -10.91 -6.92 4.39
C LEU A 93 -11.06 -7.47 2.97
N GLY A 94 -10.49 -8.64 2.67
CA GLY A 94 -10.66 -9.29 1.37
C GLY A 94 -12.13 -9.56 1.02
N GLY A 95 -12.91 -10.05 1.99
CA GLY A 95 -14.36 -10.23 1.84
C GLY A 95 -15.10 -8.91 1.62
N ILE A 96 -14.76 -7.87 2.40
CA ILE A 96 -15.37 -6.54 2.27
C ILE A 96 -15.06 -5.93 0.88
N TYR A 97 -13.80 -5.99 0.41
CA TYR A 97 -13.43 -5.53 -0.92
C TYR A 97 -14.19 -6.27 -2.02
N GLY A 98 -14.35 -7.59 -1.90
CA GLY A 98 -15.12 -8.40 -2.85
C GLY A 98 -16.60 -8.01 -2.91
N ILE A 99 -17.23 -7.80 -1.75
CA ILE A 99 -18.64 -7.38 -1.68
C ILE A 99 -18.82 -5.97 -2.28
N ILE A 100 -17.94 -5.01 -1.94
CA ILE A 100 -18.04 -3.65 -2.49
C ILE A 100 -17.80 -3.66 -4.00
N ALA A 101 -16.81 -4.42 -4.48
CA ALA A 101 -16.55 -4.56 -5.90
C ALA A 101 -17.77 -5.15 -6.64
N LEU A 102 -18.44 -6.16 -6.08
CA LEU A 102 -19.66 -6.73 -6.64
C LEU A 102 -20.82 -5.72 -6.68
N ILE A 103 -21.03 -4.97 -5.59
CA ILE A 103 -22.07 -3.94 -5.48
C ILE A 103 -21.83 -2.81 -6.50
N MET A 104 -20.58 -2.43 -6.75
CA MET A 104 -20.22 -1.41 -7.74
C MET A 104 -20.26 -1.93 -9.18
N LEU A 105 -19.99 -3.22 -9.41
CA LEU A 105 -19.92 -3.81 -10.75
C LEU A 105 -21.29 -3.86 -11.44
N LEU A 106 -22.36 -4.23 -10.73
CA LEU A 106 -23.69 -4.32 -11.31
C LEU A 106 -24.22 -2.97 -11.87
N PRO A 107 -24.25 -1.86 -11.10
CA PRO A 107 -24.66 -0.56 -11.63
C PRO A 107 -23.72 -0.07 -12.72
N PHE A 108 -22.43 -0.42 -12.68
CA PHE A 108 -21.48 -0.07 -13.74
C PHE A 108 -21.78 -0.74 -15.08
N ILE A 109 -22.10 -2.03 -15.07
CA ILE A 109 -22.50 -2.75 -16.30
C ILE A 109 -23.79 -2.14 -16.87
N VAL A 110 -24.80 -1.91 -16.03
CA VAL A 110 -26.09 -1.34 -16.46
C VAL A 110 -25.91 0.06 -17.03
N THR A 111 -25.17 0.93 -16.34
CA THR A 111 -24.94 2.31 -16.78
C THR A 111 -24.07 2.40 -18.02
N THR A 112 -23.10 1.51 -18.18
CA THR A 112 -22.29 1.43 -19.40
C THR A 112 -23.15 1.03 -20.60
N PHE A 113 -24.03 0.03 -20.44
CA PHE A 113 -24.95 -0.37 -21.51
C PHE A 113 -25.91 0.77 -21.89
N LEU A 114 -26.50 1.43 -20.90
CA LEU A 114 -27.39 2.58 -21.12
C LEU A 114 -26.66 3.78 -21.76
N TYR A 115 -25.41 4.02 -21.39
CA TYR A 115 -24.58 5.06 -21.98
C TYR A 115 -24.38 4.80 -23.48
N VAL A 116 -23.96 3.58 -23.84
CA VAL A 116 -23.78 3.18 -25.24
C VAL A 116 -25.08 3.25 -26.05
N ALA A 117 -26.21 2.90 -25.43
CA ALA A 117 -27.52 2.95 -26.09
C ALA A 117 -28.06 4.39 -26.28
N SER A 118 -27.69 5.32 -25.40
CA SER A 118 -28.25 6.68 -25.35
C SER A 118 -27.16 7.72 -25.03
N ASN A 119 -26.33 8.02 -26.04
CA ASN A 119 -25.21 8.96 -25.91
C ASN A 119 -25.63 10.41 -25.57
N ASN A 120 -26.90 10.79 -25.76
CA ASN A 120 -27.35 12.19 -25.61
C ASN A 120 -27.95 12.55 -24.25
N THR A 121 -27.98 11.63 -23.29
CA THR A 121 -28.59 11.88 -21.97
C THR A 121 -27.55 12.26 -20.92
N PRO A 122 -27.47 13.53 -20.47
CA PRO A 122 -26.40 14.01 -19.57
C PRO A 122 -26.39 13.31 -18.21
N HIS A 123 -27.57 12.89 -17.71
CA HIS A 123 -27.68 12.16 -16.44
C HIS A 123 -26.97 10.80 -16.46
N ILE A 124 -26.96 10.11 -17.60
CA ILE A 124 -26.30 8.81 -17.74
C ILE A 124 -24.78 8.98 -17.72
N TYR A 125 -24.26 10.00 -18.41
CA TYR A 125 -22.83 10.35 -18.36
C TYR A 125 -22.38 10.70 -16.94
N MET A 126 -23.16 11.51 -16.21
CA MET A 126 -22.85 11.84 -14.81
C MET A 126 -22.78 10.58 -13.94
N LEU A 127 -23.78 9.70 -14.03
CA LEU A 127 -23.82 8.46 -13.26
C LEU A 127 -22.63 7.53 -13.58
N TRP A 128 -22.31 7.38 -14.87
CA TRP A 128 -21.15 6.62 -15.33
C TRP A 128 -19.82 7.20 -14.81
N SER A 129 -19.68 8.53 -14.84
CA SER A 129 -18.49 9.22 -14.33
C SER A 129 -18.28 8.99 -12.83
N VAL A 130 -19.35 9.03 -12.04
CA VAL A 130 -19.30 8.79 -10.58
C VAL A 130 -18.88 7.35 -10.29
N LEU A 131 -19.38 6.36 -11.06
CA LEU A 131 -18.99 4.97 -10.89
C LEU A 131 -17.51 4.74 -11.22
N ILE A 132 -16.98 5.37 -12.27
CA ILE A 132 -15.55 5.31 -12.60
C ILE A 132 -14.68 5.87 -11.46
N VAL A 133 -15.08 7.00 -10.88
CA VAL A 133 -14.39 7.57 -9.73
C VAL A 133 -14.48 6.62 -8.53
N GLY A 134 -15.63 5.97 -8.31
CA GLY A 134 -15.81 4.94 -7.30
C GLY A 134 -14.86 3.74 -7.46
N PHE A 135 -14.68 3.24 -8.69
CA PHE A 135 -13.70 2.18 -8.98
C PHE A 135 -12.27 2.62 -8.78
N SER A 136 -11.93 3.83 -9.23
CA SER A 136 -10.61 4.42 -9.00
C SER A 136 -10.31 4.47 -7.51
N PHE A 137 -11.30 4.87 -6.70
CA PHE A 137 -11.16 4.94 -5.26
C PHE A 137 -10.99 3.56 -4.61
N LEU A 138 -11.78 2.56 -5.03
CA LEU A 138 -11.63 1.19 -4.56
C LEU A 138 -10.24 0.62 -4.86
N LEU A 139 -9.72 0.91 -6.07
CA LEU A 139 -8.35 0.55 -6.45
C LEU A 139 -7.32 1.23 -5.56
N PHE A 140 -7.50 2.53 -5.26
CA PHE A 140 -6.65 3.25 -4.31
C PHE A 140 -6.61 2.56 -2.94
N CYS A 141 -7.77 2.21 -2.35
CA CYS A 141 -7.80 1.52 -1.05
C CYS A 141 -7.07 0.18 -1.07
N LEU A 142 -7.25 -0.60 -2.14
CA LEU A 142 -6.59 -1.90 -2.30
C LEU A 142 -5.08 -1.73 -2.36
N VAL A 143 -4.60 -0.81 -3.20
CA VAL A 143 -3.17 -0.50 -3.34
C VAL A 143 -2.59 0.00 -2.02
N ASP A 144 -3.29 0.93 -1.37
CA ASP A 144 -2.89 1.52 -0.09
C ASP A 144 -2.78 0.47 1.03
N PHE A 145 -3.69 -0.51 1.07
CA PHE A 145 -3.63 -1.63 2.00
C PHE A 145 -2.34 -2.46 1.82
N PHE A 146 -2.03 -2.89 0.60
CA PHE A 146 -0.84 -3.70 0.33
C PHE A 146 0.45 -2.92 0.54
N GLN A 147 0.53 -1.66 0.10
CA GLN A 147 1.72 -0.83 0.28
C GLN A 147 1.93 -0.45 1.75
N SER A 148 0.86 -0.20 2.52
CA SER A 148 0.97 0.04 3.97
C SER A 148 1.51 -1.19 4.71
N ALA A 149 1.16 -2.40 4.29
CA ALA A 149 1.75 -3.64 4.82
C ALA A 149 3.26 -3.73 4.54
N CYS A 150 3.67 -3.41 3.30
CA CYS A 150 5.07 -3.42 2.89
C CYS A 150 5.88 -2.38 3.69
N VAL A 151 5.41 -1.13 3.74
CA VAL A 151 6.02 -0.05 4.51
C VAL A 151 6.12 -0.43 5.99
N GLY A 152 5.04 -0.96 6.58
CA GLY A 152 5.03 -1.44 7.96
C GLY A 152 6.10 -2.51 8.22
N SER A 153 6.23 -3.49 7.31
CA SER A 153 7.26 -4.52 7.44
C SER A 153 8.69 -3.97 7.44
N LEU A 154 8.98 -3.02 6.55
CA LEU A 154 10.31 -2.40 6.45
C LEU A 154 10.63 -1.54 7.67
N VAL A 155 9.69 -0.70 8.09
CA VAL A 155 9.84 0.12 9.31
C VAL A 155 10.06 -0.78 10.53
N GLY A 156 9.32 -1.89 10.63
CA GLY A 156 9.48 -2.86 11.71
C GLY A 156 10.87 -3.47 11.77
N ILE A 157 11.44 -3.86 10.62
CA ILE A 157 12.80 -4.40 10.54
C ILE A 157 13.83 -3.32 10.90
N ILE A 158 13.77 -2.15 10.27
CA ILE A 158 14.73 -1.04 10.49
C ILE A 158 14.75 -0.64 11.97
N ALA A 159 13.58 -0.49 12.60
CA ALA A 159 13.49 -0.08 13.99
C ALA A 159 14.05 -1.13 14.96
N ALA A 160 13.93 -2.43 14.65
CA ALA A 160 14.48 -3.51 15.47
C ALA A 160 16.02 -3.54 15.44
N HIS A 161 16.64 -3.07 14.35
CA HIS A 161 18.09 -2.95 14.23
C HIS A 161 18.64 -1.76 15.03
N HIS A 162 18.01 -0.59 14.95
CA HIS A 162 18.51 0.64 15.58
C HIS A 162 18.38 0.67 17.11
N ASN A 163 17.31 0.09 17.65
CA ASN A 163 16.99 0.23 19.06
C ASN A 163 17.52 -0.96 19.88
N LYS A 164 17.99 -0.69 21.11
CA LYS A 164 18.50 -1.72 22.03
C LYS A 164 17.44 -2.28 22.96
N THR A 165 16.40 -1.49 23.26
CA THR A 165 15.34 -1.86 24.20
C THR A 165 14.00 -2.04 23.49
N ARG A 166 13.17 -2.94 24.02
CA ARG A 166 11.85 -3.25 23.45
C ARG A 166 10.91 -2.04 23.44
N GLY A 167 10.89 -1.26 24.53
CA GLY A 167 10.06 -0.06 24.64
C GLY A 167 10.46 1.03 23.64
N GLN A 168 11.76 1.32 23.50
CA GLN A 168 12.25 2.28 22.49
C GLN A 168 11.93 1.81 21.07
N THR A 169 12.03 0.51 20.80
CA THR A 169 11.69 -0.07 19.51
C THR A 169 10.23 0.16 19.15
N GLN A 170 9.30 -0.15 20.06
CA GLN A 170 7.86 0.03 19.82
C GLN A 170 7.51 1.49 19.58
N ASN A 171 8.01 2.40 20.42
CA ASN A 171 7.77 3.83 20.26
C ASN A 171 8.33 4.36 18.92
N SER A 172 9.52 3.92 18.55
CA SER A 172 10.15 4.28 17.27
C SER A 172 9.38 3.74 16.07
N VAL A 173 8.88 2.50 16.13
CA VAL A 173 8.03 1.92 15.07
C VAL A 173 6.76 2.74 14.87
N VAL A 174 6.03 3.03 15.95
CA VAL A 174 4.77 3.77 15.88
C VAL A 174 5.00 5.18 15.32
N ALA A 175 6.01 5.89 15.86
CA ALA A 175 6.31 7.25 15.43
C ALA A 175 6.75 7.31 13.97
N ASN A 176 7.71 6.46 13.56
CA ASN A 176 8.21 6.46 12.19
C ASN A 176 7.15 6.02 11.18
N PHE A 177 6.36 4.98 11.50
CA PHE A 177 5.30 4.52 10.61
C PHE A 177 4.24 5.59 10.40
N LEU A 178 3.73 6.21 11.47
CA LEU A 178 2.72 7.27 11.36
C LEU A 178 3.27 8.51 10.64
N ALA A 179 4.50 8.92 10.94
CA ALA A 179 5.12 10.06 10.26
C ALA A 179 5.24 9.83 8.75
N LEU A 180 5.68 8.65 8.32
CA LEU A 180 5.74 8.29 6.91
C LEU A 180 4.35 8.22 6.26
N GLN A 181 3.37 7.62 6.95
CA GLN A 181 1.99 7.51 6.47
C GLN A 181 1.37 8.90 6.24
N PHE A 182 1.40 9.78 7.25
CA PHE A 182 0.89 11.14 7.14
C PHE A 182 1.66 11.94 6.10
N GLY A 183 2.99 11.82 6.05
CA GLY A 183 3.82 12.48 5.05
C GLY A 183 3.40 12.11 3.62
N THR A 184 3.19 10.82 3.35
CA THR A 184 2.74 10.38 2.02
C THR A 184 1.35 10.87 1.65
N TYR A 185 0.39 10.88 2.58
CA TYR A 185 -0.96 11.40 2.28
C TYR A 185 -0.98 12.92 2.10
N ILE A 186 -0.20 13.67 2.88
CA ILE A 186 -0.06 15.12 2.69
C ILE A 186 0.55 15.41 1.31
N ALA A 187 1.63 14.72 0.95
CA ALA A 187 2.26 14.88 -0.37
C ALA A 187 1.31 14.50 -1.52
N ALA A 188 0.62 13.38 -1.39
CA ALA A 188 -0.36 12.95 -2.39
C ALA A 188 -1.54 13.93 -2.50
N GLY A 189 -2.07 14.41 -1.37
CA GLY A 189 -3.13 15.41 -1.34
C GLY A 189 -2.69 16.73 -1.97
N PHE A 190 -1.47 17.19 -1.69
CA PHE A 190 -0.90 18.38 -2.31
C PHE A 190 -0.79 18.25 -3.83
N ILE A 191 -0.25 17.14 -4.32
CA ILE A 191 -0.10 16.91 -5.77
C ILE A 191 -1.47 16.76 -6.43
N CYS A 192 -2.35 15.92 -5.87
CA CYS A 192 -3.65 15.63 -6.46
C CYS A 192 -4.58 16.83 -6.40
N LEU A 193 -4.67 17.58 -5.30
CA LEU A 193 -5.65 18.65 -5.16
C LEU A 193 -5.18 20.01 -5.69
N LEU A 194 -3.87 20.26 -5.75
CA LEU A 194 -3.34 21.57 -6.15
C LEU A 194 -2.59 21.52 -7.48
N ILE A 195 -1.61 20.61 -7.62
CA ILE A 195 -0.75 20.59 -8.81
C ILE A 195 -1.52 20.09 -10.03
N ILE A 196 -2.18 18.93 -9.94
CA ILE A 196 -2.84 18.33 -11.10
C ILE A 196 -3.98 19.21 -11.64
N PRO A 197 -4.92 19.72 -10.83
CA PRO A 197 -5.97 20.61 -11.32
C PRO A 197 -5.41 21.91 -11.91
N GLY A 198 -4.32 22.44 -11.35
CA GLY A 198 -3.60 23.58 -11.90
C GLY A 198 -3.00 23.29 -13.29
N LEU A 199 -2.48 22.08 -13.53
CA LEU A 199 -2.00 21.67 -14.85
C LEU A 199 -3.15 21.52 -15.86
N PHE A 200 -4.29 20.96 -15.44
CA PHE A 200 -5.48 20.85 -16.30
C PHE A 200 -6.06 22.20 -16.69
N SER A 201 -6.10 23.16 -15.76
CA SER A 201 -6.58 24.52 -16.03
C SER A 201 -5.64 25.27 -16.98
N LEU A 202 -4.32 25.11 -16.86
CA LEU A 202 -3.34 25.71 -17.76
C LEU A 202 -3.50 25.23 -19.22
N ILE A 203 -3.93 23.98 -19.43
CA ILE A 203 -4.09 23.38 -20.77
C ILE A 203 -5.53 23.59 -21.30
N ASN A 204 -6.43 24.21 -20.53
CA ASN A 204 -7.87 24.33 -20.83
C ASN A 204 -8.56 22.97 -21.09
N TYR A 205 -8.08 21.90 -20.45
CA TYR A 205 -8.67 20.57 -20.60
C TYR A 205 -9.65 20.29 -19.46
N PRO A 206 -10.92 19.93 -19.73
CA PRO A 206 -11.91 19.71 -18.69
C PRO A 206 -11.52 18.53 -17.80
N ILE A 207 -11.87 18.61 -16.51
CA ILE A 207 -11.63 17.52 -15.56
C ILE A 207 -12.48 16.32 -16.01
N THR A 208 -11.80 15.29 -16.51
CA THR A 208 -12.43 14.05 -16.98
C THR A 208 -12.63 13.07 -15.83
N PRO A 209 -13.56 12.09 -15.96
CA PRO A 209 -13.66 10.97 -15.01
C PRO A 209 -12.35 10.21 -14.78
N PHE A 210 -11.41 10.28 -15.73
CA PHE A 210 -10.09 9.66 -15.62
C PHE A 210 -9.16 10.34 -14.60
N TYR A 211 -9.51 11.53 -14.12
CA TYR A 211 -8.76 12.23 -13.07
C TYR A 211 -8.52 11.34 -11.84
N GLY A 212 -9.50 10.51 -11.44
CA GLY A 212 -9.35 9.58 -10.34
C GLY A 212 -8.18 8.59 -10.53
N TYR A 213 -8.04 8.01 -11.72
CA TYR A 213 -6.96 7.08 -12.04
C TYR A 213 -5.58 7.76 -12.04
N ILE A 214 -5.50 9.01 -12.50
CA ILE A 214 -4.27 9.79 -12.46
C ILE A 214 -3.85 9.98 -11.00
N CYS A 215 -4.77 10.37 -10.12
CA CYS A 215 -4.51 10.52 -8.69
C CYS A 215 -4.07 9.21 -8.03
N VAL A 216 -4.73 8.08 -8.34
CA VAL A 216 -4.32 6.75 -7.84
C VAL A 216 -2.90 6.39 -8.28
N THR A 217 -2.57 6.67 -9.55
CA THR A 217 -1.24 6.41 -10.10
C THR A 217 -0.17 7.24 -9.39
N VAL A 218 -0.46 8.50 -9.10
CA VAL A 218 0.44 9.38 -8.35
C VAL A 218 0.66 8.87 -6.92
N VAL A 219 -0.42 8.49 -6.21
CA VAL A 219 -0.30 7.88 -4.88
C VAL A 219 0.57 6.63 -4.94
N TYR A 220 0.28 5.74 -5.89
CA TYR A 220 1.03 4.50 -6.08
C TYR A 220 2.52 4.76 -6.30
N ALA A 221 2.85 5.71 -7.17
CA ALA A 221 4.23 6.10 -7.46
C ALA A 221 4.95 6.68 -6.23
N LEU A 222 4.31 7.57 -5.48
CA LEU A 222 4.87 8.14 -4.25
C LEU A 222 5.16 7.05 -3.20
N ARG A 223 4.24 6.09 -3.05
CA ARG A 223 4.40 4.95 -2.15
C ARG A 223 5.51 4.01 -2.60
N GLU A 224 5.62 3.76 -3.90
CA GLU A 224 6.69 2.92 -4.45
C GLU A 224 8.07 3.55 -4.22
N ILE A 225 8.20 4.86 -4.46
CA ILE A 225 9.41 5.62 -4.15
C ILE A 225 9.76 5.50 -2.66
N LEU A 226 8.78 5.65 -1.77
CA LEU A 226 8.99 5.46 -0.33
C LEU A 226 9.51 4.05 0.00
N ILE A 227 8.91 3.01 -0.57
CA ILE A 227 9.32 1.61 -0.36
C ILE A 227 10.76 1.40 -0.83
N ILE A 228 11.14 1.95 -1.99
CA ILE A 228 12.51 1.89 -2.51
C ILE A 228 13.49 2.58 -1.56
N ILE A 229 13.14 3.76 -1.04
CA ILE A 229 13.98 4.50 -0.08
C ILE A 229 14.16 3.69 1.21
N LEU A 230 13.07 3.13 1.76
CA LEU A 230 13.12 2.29 2.96
C LEU A 230 13.94 1.03 2.74
N TRP A 231 13.80 0.39 1.57
CA TRP A 231 14.58 -0.78 1.21
C TRP A 231 16.07 -0.47 1.12
N HIS A 232 16.41 0.68 0.54
CA HIS A 232 17.80 1.14 0.49
C HIS A 232 18.36 1.44 1.88
N GLY A 233 17.58 2.12 2.73
CA GLY A 233 17.94 2.35 4.13
C GLY A 233 18.15 1.06 4.91
N LEU A 234 17.28 0.06 4.70
CA LEU A 234 17.44 -1.26 5.31
C LEU A 234 18.74 -1.93 4.87
N ALA A 235 19.07 -1.89 3.58
CA ALA A 235 20.30 -2.49 3.07
C ALA A 235 21.55 -1.90 3.75
N ILE A 236 21.62 -0.57 3.89
CA ILE A 236 22.72 0.11 4.58
C ILE A 236 22.81 -0.35 6.04
N THR A 237 21.67 -0.41 6.74
CA THR A 237 21.67 -0.80 8.17
C THR A 237 22.10 -2.25 8.40
N VAL A 238 21.86 -3.13 7.43
CA VAL A 238 22.27 -4.53 7.51
C VAL A 238 23.76 -4.70 7.21
N ASP A 239 24.30 -3.94 6.25
CA ASP A 239 25.73 -3.98 5.94
C ASP A 239 26.58 -3.53 7.16
N ASP A 240 26.11 -2.52 7.90
CA ASP A 240 26.76 -2.09 9.16
C ASP A 240 26.83 -3.21 10.21
N ASP A 241 25.81 -4.07 10.28
CA ASP A 241 25.77 -5.21 11.21
C ASP A 241 26.73 -6.33 10.78
N VAL A 242 26.88 -6.55 9.47
CA VAL A 242 27.88 -7.50 8.93
C VAL A 242 29.29 -7.05 9.27
N ASP A 243 29.58 -5.76 9.13
CA ASP A 243 30.88 -5.18 9.49
C ASP A 243 31.19 -5.33 10.98
N GLN A 244 30.18 -5.15 11.85
CA GLN A 244 30.34 -5.40 13.28
C GLN A 244 30.62 -6.88 13.57
N LEU A 245 29.93 -7.80 12.90
CA LEU A 245 30.16 -9.24 13.06
C LEU A 245 31.56 -9.65 12.60
N ASN A 246 32.04 -9.12 11.48
CA ASN A 246 33.39 -9.36 10.97
C ASN A 246 34.46 -8.86 11.95
N ARG A 247 34.24 -7.70 12.60
CA ARG A 247 35.15 -7.17 13.64
C ARG A 247 35.21 -8.09 14.88
N LEU A 248 34.08 -8.63 15.30
CA LEU A 248 34.00 -9.49 16.50
C LEU A 248 34.57 -10.89 16.27
N THR A 249 34.29 -11.49 15.10
CA THR A 249 34.69 -12.87 14.81
C THR A 249 36.13 -12.98 14.30
N ARG A 250 36.74 -11.88 13.82
CA ARG A 250 38.01 -11.87 13.07
C ARG A 250 38.04 -12.81 11.86
N ILE A 251 36.91 -13.39 11.48
CA ILE A 251 36.77 -14.16 10.26
C ILE A 251 36.48 -13.13 9.19
N ARG A 252 37.46 -12.89 8.32
CA ARG A 252 37.27 -12.02 7.16
C ARG A 252 36.40 -12.77 6.16
N ILE A 253 35.09 -12.75 6.36
CA ILE A 253 34.14 -13.20 5.35
C ILE A 253 34.34 -12.24 4.19
N ARG A 254 34.95 -12.74 3.11
CA ARG A 254 35.28 -11.92 1.93
C ARG A 254 33.98 -11.35 1.39
N ASP A 255 33.85 -10.02 1.42
CA ASP A 255 32.73 -9.27 0.86
C ASP A 255 32.54 -9.60 -0.61
N ARG A 256 31.76 -10.66 -0.84
CA ARG A 256 31.12 -10.89 -2.11
C ARG A 256 29.95 -9.92 -2.03
N SER A 257 30.12 -8.71 -2.56
CA SER A 257 29.12 -7.64 -2.63
C SER A 257 27.90 -8.06 -3.47
N TRP A 258 27.21 -9.07 -2.95
CA TRP A 258 26.01 -9.68 -3.50
C TRP A 258 24.90 -8.64 -3.54
N THR A 259 24.89 -7.64 -2.67
CA THR A 259 23.95 -6.52 -2.70
C THR A 259 23.98 -5.78 -4.03
N GLY A 260 25.17 -5.42 -4.54
CA GLY A 260 25.30 -4.78 -5.86
C GLY A 260 24.96 -5.70 -7.04
N HIS A 261 25.12 -7.01 -6.89
CA HIS A 261 24.82 -7.97 -7.95
C HIS A 261 23.37 -8.45 -7.95
N MET A 262 22.76 -8.66 -6.77
CA MET A 262 21.34 -8.96 -6.52
C MET A 262 20.48 -7.75 -6.81
N ALA A 263 20.81 -6.54 -6.35
CA ALA A 263 20.06 -5.34 -6.72
C ALA A 263 20.07 -5.14 -8.24
N ARG A 264 21.21 -5.33 -8.91
CA ARG A 264 21.28 -5.34 -10.39
C ARG A 264 20.58 -6.53 -11.05
N ARG A 265 20.38 -7.65 -10.35
CA ARG A 265 19.63 -8.82 -10.87
C ARG A 265 18.13 -8.65 -10.67
N LEU A 266 17.71 -8.13 -9.52
CA LEU A 266 16.33 -7.77 -9.19
C LEU A 266 15.86 -6.59 -10.02
N LEU A 267 16.67 -5.55 -10.21
CA LEU A 267 16.39 -4.49 -11.20
C LEU A 267 16.29 -5.08 -12.61
N ARG A 268 17.18 -6.00 -13.00
CA ARG A 268 17.05 -6.68 -14.31
C ARG A 268 15.85 -7.62 -14.43
N LEU A 269 15.37 -8.19 -13.34
CA LEU A 269 14.20 -9.08 -13.30
C LEU A 269 12.89 -8.28 -13.24
N LEU A 270 12.87 -7.16 -12.52
CA LEU A 270 11.76 -6.21 -12.48
C LEU A 270 11.64 -5.41 -13.79
N TRP A 271 12.75 -5.21 -14.51
CA TRP A 271 12.79 -4.55 -15.82
C TRP A 271 12.66 -5.53 -17.00
N ARG A 272 12.76 -6.86 -16.76
CA ARG A 272 12.38 -7.84 -17.78
C ARG A 272 10.86 -7.92 -17.78
N ASN A 273 10.26 -7.46 -18.88
CA ASN A 273 8.83 -7.56 -19.13
C ASN A 273 8.32 -8.95 -18.75
N PRO A 274 7.23 -9.08 -17.97
CA PRO A 274 6.57 -10.36 -17.71
C PRO A 274 5.85 -10.93 -18.95
N MET A 275 6.17 -10.44 -20.15
CA MET A 275 5.54 -10.79 -21.43
C MET A 275 6.53 -11.35 -22.47
N ASP A 276 7.80 -11.56 -22.09
CA ASP A 276 8.76 -12.39 -22.85
C ASP A 276 8.97 -13.72 -22.11
#